data_AF-A0A6H1BYL1-F1
#
_entry.id   AF-A0A6H1BYL1-F1
#
_cell.length_a   1.000
_cell.length_b   1.000
_cell.length_c   1.000
_cell.angle_alpha   90.00
_cell.angle_beta   90.00
_cell.angle_gamma   90.00
#
_symmetry.space_group_name_H-M   'P 1'
#
loop_
_entity.id
_entity.type
_entity.pdbx_description
1 polymer ?
#
loop_
_entity_poly.entity_id
_entity_poly.type
_entity_poly.pdbx_seq_one_letter_code
_entity_poly.pdbx_strand_id
1 'polypeptide(L)'
;MSLVVGFAPWIVYWILVGNTGFVTAVAAALALAAAGPLVQRVRGKPWRSLDVGTVVVFALLLIAALTLDDAVLERWLQPVGNLGLLLVVLGGILAGRPFVREYAVETVDPATAASGGFRYITTAMTWMWAAAFAVMTVSSLIPPIVDGSATVRDETDALSVVGYWVVPFVVLGAAGLVSALFPKWFDTKSALAATANPSPEPASPTAPPPDLDSPRVHLVVPRQSRHDEPFRLTLAGSRPDATITVTAEGADMSGARWRSHRSYDGSVDVVDEPLWDMRFDEPDRVPDLFVPPPGRWPVTLTVTDGPHTTRRTVIRTDAAPGVTVEDLDVAGRPGLLARPDGPAPLRGWPAVLCVGGSEGGVDSQRATIAALASHGHVALAYSWLDENTEVASVPLERFTGALRHLAALPEIDTDNVAAVGISRGAEGLLAAVAADGTSLRALVLVSPSSVSWQGLGPDGEIPDTPSWTLGGAPQPWAPLPSSALMPQMIRNAWRAGRDVARHRPSLLRLSDAYRAGLRDAPDPAHLRSEKIDAPILCITGTDDQLWPSTDMAGALLARRGDGRDRHLSVDGAGHLIRLGMFPGDAQWSGGIAFGGTPAGQGRAQRAAVDAVTEFLA
;
A
#
# COMPACT_ATOMS: atom_id res chain seq x y z
N MET A 1 -10.37 -28.93 -7.43
CA MET A 1 -10.69 -30.16 -8.20
C MET A 1 -10.67 -29.97 -9.73
N SER A 2 -10.76 -28.75 -10.30
CA SER A 2 -10.89 -28.58 -11.76
C SER A 2 -9.62 -28.85 -12.57
N LEU A 3 -8.42 -28.52 -12.06
CA LEU A 3 -7.15 -28.71 -12.77
C LEU A 3 -6.80 -30.19 -13.03
N VAL A 4 -7.07 -31.07 -12.06
CA VAL A 4 -6.81 -32.51 -12.15
C VAL A 4 -7.62 -33.16 -13.27
N VAL A 5 -8.85 -32.67 -13.52
CA VAL A 5 -9.71 -33.14 -14.61
C VAL A 5 -9.07 -32.86 -15.97
N GLY A 6 -8.40 -31.71 -16.14
CA GLY A 6 -7.68 -31.37 -17.37
C GLY A 6 -6.50 -32.32 -17.68
N PHE A 7 -5.91 -32.93 -16.66
CA PHE A 7 -4.81 -33.89 -16.82
C PHE A 7 -5.26 -35.35 -16.93
N ALA A 8 -6.56 -35.66 -16.81
CA ALA A 8 -7.04 -37.04 -16.85
C ALA A 8 -6.63 -37.82 -18.12
N PRO A 9 -6.70 -37.25 -19.35
CA PRO A 9 -6.21 -37.92 -20.56
C PRO A 9 -4.72 -38.27 -20.50
N TRP A 10 -3.91 -37.37 -19.93
CA TRP A 10 -2.47 -37.55 -19.75
C TRP A 10 -2.14 -38.62 -18.72
N ILE A 11 -2.86 -38.65 -17.60
CA ILE A 11 -2.71 -39.68 -16.58
C ILE A 11 -3.03 -41.07 -17.15
N VAL A 12 -4.14 -41.20 -17.89
CA VAL A 12 -4.51 -42.46 -18.56
C VAL A 12 -3.45 -42.86 -19.58
N TYR A 13 -2.99 -41.92 -20.41
CA TYR A 13 -1.92 -42.15 -21.37
C TYR A 13 -0.65 -42.70 -20.69
N TRP A 14 -0.16 -42.04 -19.64
CA TRP A 14 1.05 -42.45 -18.94
C TRP A 14 0.92 -43.83 -18.27
N ILE A 15 -0.26 -44.18 -17.76
CA ILE A 15 -0.51 -45.53 -17.24
C ILE A 15 -0.49 -46.57 -18.35
N LEU A 16 -1.08 -46.26 -19.52
CA LEU A 16 -1.25 -47.26 -20.58
C LEU A 16 0.00 -47.41 -21.46
N VAL A 17 0.78 -46.36 -21.68
CA VAL A 17 1.89 -46.36 -22.65
C VAL A 17 3.00 -47.34 -22.31
N GLY A 18 3.28 -47.54 -21.01
CA GLY A 18 4.25 -48.54 -20.55
C GLY A 18 3.71 -49.97 -20.49
N ASN A 19 2.38 -50.14 -20.48
CA ASN A 19 1.72 -51.42 -20.11
C ASN A 19 0.90 -52.05 -21.24
N THR A 20 0.64 -51.32 -22.33
CA THR A 20 -0.24 -51.76 -23.43
C THR A 20 0.35 -51.38 -24.80
N GLY A 21 -0.35 -51.72 -25.89
CA GLY A 21 0.03 -51.29 -27.23
C GLY A 21 -0.13 -49.78 -27.41
N PHE A 22 0.81 -49.14 -28.12
CA PHE A 22 0.86 -47.68 -28.28
C PHE A 22 -0.41 -47.09 -28.90
N VAL A 23 -0.96 -47.74 -29.93
CA VAL A 23 -2.23 -47.33 -30.57
C VAL A 23 -3.37 -47.35 -29.55
N THR A 24 -3.49 -48.40 -28.74
CA THR A 24 -4.53 -48.53 -27.72
C THR A 24 -4.38 -47.45 -26.65
N ALA A 25 -3.17 -47.23 -26.15
CA ALA A 25 -2.88 -46.23 -25.13
C ALA A 25 -3.24 -44.82 -25.60
N VAL A 26 -2.80 -44.45 -26.81
CA VAL A 26 -3.02 -43.12 -27.38
C VAL A 26 -4.48 -42.92 -27.81
N ALA A 27 -5.13 -43.94 -28.40
CA ALA A 27 -6.54 -43.85 -28.79
C ALA A 27 -7.47 -43.70 -27.57
N ALA A 28 -7.20 -44.43 -26.47
CA ALA A 28 -7.95 -44.28 -25.23
C ALA A 28 -7.79 -42.87 -24.63
N ALA A 29 -6.56 -42.34 -24.64
CA ALA A 29 -6.29 -40.99 -24.17
C ALA A 29 -6.96 -39.92 -25.06
N LEU A 30 -6.92 -40.07 -26.39
CA LEU A 30 -7.61 -39.18 -27.32
C LEU A 30 -9.12 -39.19 -27.13
N ALA A 31 -9.72 -40.36 -26.94
CA ALA A 31 -11.15 -40.49 -26.67
C ALA A 31 -11.55 -39.74 -25.39
N LEU A 32 -10.75 -39.88 -24.32
CA LEU A 32 -10.98 -39.14 -23.07
C LEU A 32 -10.76 -37.62 -23.25
N ALA A 33 -9.72 -37.23 -23.98
CA ALA A 33 -9.40 -35.84 -24.29
C ALA A 33 -10.50 -35.16 -25.11
N ALA A 34 -11.19 -35.88 -26.00
CA ALA A 34 -12.31 -35.36 -26.79
C ALA A 34 -13.63 -35.34 -25.99
N ALA A 35 -13.87 -36.36 -25.17
CA ALA A 35 -15.11 -36.50 -24.40
C ALA A 35 -15.29 -35.39 -23.35
N GLY A 36 -14.23 -35.05 -22.60
CA GLY A 36 -14.29 -34.03 -21.54
C GLY A 36 -14.76 -32.65 -22.05
N PRO A 37 -14.09 -32.07 -23.05
CA PRO A 37 -14.45 -30.77 -23.62
C PRO A 37 -15.82 -30.78 -24.31
N LEU A 38 -16.19 -31.89 -24.95
CA LEU A 38 -17.53 -32.05 -25.55
C LEU A 38 -18.62 -31.98 -24.48
N VAL A 39 -18.45 -32.69 -23.36
CA VAL A 39 -19.38 -32.64 -22.22
C VAL A 39 -19.45 -31.22 -21.62
N GLN A 40 -18.30 -30.55 -21.47
CA GLN A 40 -18.27 -29.17 -20.98
C GLN A 40 -18.98 -28.21 -21.94
N ARG A 41 -18.83 -28.41 -23.26
CA ARG A 41 -19.48 -27.59 -24.29
C ARG A 41 -20.99 -27.77 -24.29
N VAL A 42 -21.49 -28.99 -24.10
CA VAL A 42 -22.91 -29.30 -23.93
C VAL A 42 -23.47 -28.61 -22.66
N ARG A 43 -22.65 -28.47 -21.63
CA ARG A 43 -22.98 -27.72 -20.41
C ARG A 43 -22.79 -26.20 -20.53
N GLY A 44 -22.58 -25.68 -21.74
CA GLY A 44 -22.45 -24.25 -22.01
C GLY A 44 -21.14 -23.61 -21.53
N LYS A 45 -20.14 -24.41 -21.15
CA LYS A 45 -18.83 -23.89 -20.71
C LYS A 45 -17.92 -23.55 -21.90
N PRO A 46 -17.04 -22.54 -21.77
CA PRO A 46 -16.09 -22.16 -22.81
C PRO A 46 -15.00 -23.22 -22.99
N TRP A 47 -14.42 -23.27 -24.20
CA TRP A 47 -13.25 -24.09 -24.48
C TRP A 47 -12.04 -23.60 -23.69
N ARG A 48 -11.29 -24.55 -23.11
CA ARG A 48 -10.03 -24.30 -22.39
C ARG A 48 -8.85 -24.63 -23.29
N SER A 49 -7.80 -23.84 -23.18
CA SER A 49 -6.57 -23.97 -23.96
C SER A 49 -5.89 -25.33 -23.78
N LEU A 50 -5.76 -25.81 -22.54
CA LEU A 50 -5.17 -27.12 -22.22
C LEU A 50 -5.98 -28.26 -22.85
N ASP A 51 -7.31 -28.20 -22.76
CA ASP A 51 -8.22 -29.21 -23.29
C ASP A 51 -8.09 -29.35 -24.81
N VAL A 52 -8.14 -28.22 -25.54
CA VAL A 52 -8.00 -28.18 -27.00
C VAL A 52 -6.59 -28.64 -27.43
N GLY A 53 -5.56 -28.12 -26.76
CA GLY A 53 -4.17 -28.52 -27.03
C GLY A 53 -3.94 -30.01 -26.79
N THR A 54 -4.54 -30.57 -25.74
CA THR A 54 -4.45 -32.01 -25.43
C THR A 54 -5.04 -32.87 -26.53
N VAL A 55 -6.19 -32.50 -27.09
CA VAL A 55 -6.79 -33.21 -28.25
C VAL A 55 -5.85 -33.18 -29.45
N VAL A 56 -5.27 -32.01 -29.76
CA VAL A 56 -4.32 -31.87 -30.89
C VAL A 56 -3.10 -32.74 -30.68
N VAL A 57 -2.48 -32.72 -29.50
CA VAL A 57 -1.30 -33.53 -29.23
C VAL A 57 -1.63 -35.03 -29.34
N PHE A 58 -2.72 -35.51 -28.74
CA PHE A 58 -3.07 -36.93 -28.86
C PHE A 58 -3.48 -37.34 -30.27
N ALA A 59 -4.05 -36.45 -31.08
CA ALA A 59 -4.30 -36.73 -32.49
C ALA A 59 -2.98 -36.91 -33.26
N LEU A 60 -1.98 -36.06 -33.01
CA LEU A 60 -0.65 -36.18 -33.61
C LEU A 60 0.09 -37.44 -33.14
N LEU A 61 0.02 -37.74 -31.84
CA LEU A 61 0.58 -38.99 -31.30
C LEU A 61 -0.11 -40.22 -31.86
N LEU A 62 -1.41 -40.17 -32.15
CA LEU A 62 -2.14 -41.30 -32.75
C LEU A 62 -1.67 -41.52 -34.19
N ILE A 63 -1.49 -40.45 -34.96
CA ILE A 63 -0.92 -40.53 -36.31
C ILE A 63 0.48 -41.16 -36.24
N ALA A 64 1.33 -40.71 -35.31
CA ALA A 64 2.65 -41.31 -35.11
C ALA A 64 2.56 -42.80 -34.74
N ALA A 65 1.68 -43.18 -33.81
CA ALA A 65 1.48 -44.57 -33.40
C ALA A 65 0.95 -45.48 -34.51
N LEU A 66 0.28 -44.93 -35.52
CA LEU A 66 -0.22 -45.68 -36.68
C LEU A 66 0.77 -45.75 -37.86
N THR A 67 1.81 -44.92 -37.86
CA THR A 67 2.69 -44.72 -39.02
C THR A 67 4.17 -45.06 -38.76
N LEU A 68 4.60 -45.06 -37.50
CA LEU A 68 5.98 -45.33 -37.11
C LEU A 68 6.12 -46.72 -36.50
N ASP A 69 7.33 -47.28 -36.60
CA ASP A 69 7.67 -48.58 -36.00
C ASP A 69 7.70 -48.51 -34.46
N ASP A 70 7.36 -49.61 -33.80
CA ASP A 70 7.33 -49.72 -32.33
C ASP A 70 8.66 -49.33 -31.67
N ALA A 71 9.80 -49.64 -32.29
CA ALA A 71 11.11 -49.25 -31.77
C ALA A 71 11.32 -47.72 -31.73
N VAL A 72 10.74 -46.98 -32.67
CA VAL A 72 10.77 -45.51 -32.68
C VAL A 72 9.83 -44.96 -31.60
N LEU A 73 8.64 -45.57 -31.47
CA LEU A 73 7.65 -45.18 -30.47
C LEU A 73 8.16 -45.43 -29.04
N GLU A 74 8.78 -46.58 -28.79
CA GLU A 74 9.39 -46.93 -27.51
C GLU A 74 10.44 -45.93 -27.03
N ARG A 75 11.13 -45.28 -27.98
CA ARG A 75 12.22 -44.35 -27.70
C ARG A 75 11.75 -42.89 -27.61
N TRP A 76 10.78 -42.48 -28.42
CA TRP A 76 10.46 -41.07 -28.62
C TRP A 76 9.08 -40.62 -28.14
N LEU A 77 8.17 -41.56 -27.86
CA LEU A 77 6.77 -41.20 -27.58
C LEU A 77 6.63 -40.41 -26.26
N GLN A 78 7.42 -40.74 -25.23
CA GLN A 78 7.42 -40.00 -23.95
C GLN A 78 8.02 -38.57 -24.10
N PRO A 79 9.21 -38.37 -24.71
CA PRO A 79 9.73 -37.04 -25.01
C PRO A 79 8.78 -36.17 -25.83
N VAL A 80 8.21 -36.73 -26.90
CA VAL A 80 7.33 -35.98 -27.81
C VAL A 80 6.01 -35.63 -27.13
N GLY A 81 5.45 -36.51 -26.30
CA GLY A 81 4.28 -36.22 -25.48
C GLY A 81 4.53 -35.08 -24.48
N ASN A 82 5.64 -35.13 -23.75
CA ASN A 82 6.04 -34.09 -22.80
C ASN A 82 6.29 -32.75 -23.49
N LEU A 83 6.95 -32.76 -24.66
CA LEU A 83 7.14 -31.57 -25.49
C LEU A 83 5.80 -31.01 -25.97
N GLY A 84 4.86 -31.86 -26.37
CA GLY A 84 3.50 -31.46 -26.73
C GLY A 84 2.80 -30.72 -25.60
N LEU A 85 2.84 -31.24 -24.37
CA LEU A 85 2.32 -30.56 -23.18
C LEU A 85 2.97 -29.18 -22.96
N LEU A 86 4.30 -29.13 -23.05
CA LEU A 86 5.05 -27.88 -22.91
C LEU A 86 4.59 -26.84 -23.94
N LEU A 87 4.47 -27.24 -25.21
CA LEU A 87 4.05 -26.36 -26.30
C LEU A 87 2.60 -25.87 -26.13
N VAL A 88 1.70 -26.72 -25.63
CA VAL A 88 0.32 -26.31 -25.31
C VAL A 88 0.29 -25.22 -24.24
N VAL A 89 1.06 -25.39 -23.16
CA VAL A 89 1.12 -24.40 -22.08
C VAL A 89 1.78 -23.10 -22.55
N LEU A 90 2.89 -23.18 -23.26
CA LEU A 90 3.57 -22.00 -23.83
C LEU A 90 2.66 -21.27 -24.84
N GLY A 91 1.96 -22.01 -25.69
CA GLY A 91 0.98 -21.47 -26.63
C GLY A 91 -0.16 -20.74 -25.92
N GLY A 92 -0.65 -21.29 -24.79
CA GLY A 92 -1.66 -20.63 -23.95
C GLY A 92 -1.15 -19.32 -23.35
N ILE A 93 0.09 -19.29 -22.84
CA ILE A 93 0.71 -18.05 -22.33
C ILE A 93 0.85 -17.00 -23.44
N LEU A 94 1.37 -17.39 -24.60
CA LEU A 94 1.55 -16.50 -25.76
C LEU A 94 0.22 -15.95 -26.28
N ALA A 95 -0.86 -16.73 -26.20
CA ALA A 95 -2.21 -16.31 -26.55
C ALA A 95 -2.90 -15.48 -25.45
N GLY A 96 -2.22 -15.13 -24.34
CA GLY A 96 -2.79 -14.40 -23.21
C GLY A 96 -3.80 -15.21 -22.38
N ARG A 97 -3.83 -16.53 -22.55
CA ARG A 97 -4.76 -17.47 -21.92
C ARG A 97 -4.00 -18.52 -21.10
N PRO A 98 -3.37 -18.13 -19.97
CA PRO A 98 -2.70 -19.07 -19.09
C PRO A 98 -3.70 -20.10 -18.57
N PHE A 99 -3.46 -21.40 -18.82
CA PHE A 99 -4.47 -22.42 -18.57
C PHE A 99 -4.90 -22.47 -17.09
N VAL A 100 -3.97 -22.29 -16.14
CA VAL A 100 -4.33 -22.30 -14.69
C VAL A 100 -5.44 -21.28 -14.39
N ARG A 101 -5.41 -20.12 -15.05
CA ARG A 101 -6.46 -19.10 -14.90
C ARG A 101 -7.82 -19.63 -15.36
N GLU A 102 -7.89 -20.30 -16.51
CA GLU A 102 -9.14 -20.83 -17.06
C GLU A 102 -9.80 -21.88 -16.14
N TYR A 103 -9.01 -22.61 -15.35
CA TYR A 103 -9.53 -23.55 -14.35
C TYR A 103 -9.81 -22.88 -12.99
N ALA A 104 -9.06 -21.84 -12.62
CA ALA A 104 -9.15 -21.17 -11.32
C ALA A 104 -10.27 -20.12 -11.25
N VAL A 105 -10.66 -19.50 -12.37
CA VAL A 105 -11.76 -18.50 -12.40
C VAL A 105 -13.06 -19.09 -11.86
N GLU A 106 -13.31 -20.38 -12.07
CA GLU A 106 -14.52 -21.06 -11.55
C GLU A 106 -14.49 -21.30 -10.03
N THR A 107 -13.37 -21.02 -9.36
CA THR A 107 -13.19 -21.28 -7.93
C THR A 107 -13.25 -20.03 -7.06
N VAL A 108 -13.36 -18.86 -7.69
CA VAL A 108 -13.38 -17.55 -7.03
C VAL A 108 -14.57 -16.74 -7.54
N ASP A 109 -14.96 -15.70 -6.81
CA ASP A 109 -15.99 -14.77 -7.24
C ASP A 109 -15.52 -13.89 -8.42
N PRO A 110 -16.45 -13.22 -9.14
CA PRO A 110 -16.10 -12.39 -10.30
C PRO A 110 -15.14 -11.24 -10.00
N ALA A 111 -15.19 -10.62 -8.81
CA ALA A 111 -14.33 -9.50 -8.48
C ALA A 111 -12.89 -9.97 -8.28
N THR A 112 -12.70 -11.07 -7.53
CA THR A 112 -11.39 -11.71 -7.39
C THR A 112 -10.84 -12.16 -8.73
N ALA A 113 -11.66 -12.77 -9.60
CA ALA A 113 -11.25 -13.21 -10.93
C ALA A 113 -10.77 -12.07 -11.84
N ALA A 114 -11.33 -10.87 -11.68
CA ALA A 114 -10.98 -9.67 -12.44
C ALA A 114 -9.70 -8.98 -11.93
N SER A 115 -9.32 -9.21 -10.67
CA SER A 115 -8.17 -8.55 -10.03
C SER A 115 -6.85 -8.80 -10.78
N GLY A 116 -5.97 -7.80 -10.75
CA GLY A 116 -4.59 -7.93 -11.24
C GLY A 116 -3.79 -8.99 -10.48
N GLY A 117 -4.03 -9.11 -9.17
CA GLY A 117 -3.33 -10.07 -8.31
C GLY A 117 -3.63 -11.52 -8.67
N PHE A 118 -4.90 -11.86 -8.90
CA PHE A 118 -5.30 -13.18 -9.36
C PHE A 118 -4.71 -13.50 -10.75
N ARG A 119 -4.73 -12.53 -11.67
CA ARG A 119 -4.09 -12.66 -12.99
C ARG A 119 -2.60 -12.94 -12.86
N TYR A 120 -1.90 -12.27 -11.94
CA TYR A 120 -0.48 -12.51 -11.68
C TYR A 120 -0.22 -13.94 -11.16
N ILE A 121 -0.90 -14.35 -10.08
CA ILE A 121 -0.72 -15.68 -9.46
C ILE A 121 -0.94 -16.78 -10.49
N THR A 122 -2.07 -16.75 -11.19
CA THR A 122 -2.43 -17.78 -12.17
C THR A 122 -1.44 -17.84 -13.33
N THR A 123 -0.86 -16.70 -13.74
CA THR A 123 0.20 -16.66 -14.75
C THR A 123 1.51 -17.25 -14.22
N ALA A 124 1.92 -16.88 -13.01
CA ALA A 124 3.12 -17.43 -12.37
C ALA A 124 3.02 -18.95 -12.17
N MET A 125 1.84 -19.45 -11.74
CA MET A 125 1.59 -20.89 -11.64
C MET A 125 1.64 -21.57 -13.01
N THR A 126 1.15 -20.92 -14.07
CA THR A 126 1.25 -21.46 -15.43
C THR A 126 2.70 -21.56 -15.90
N TRP A 127 3.55 -20.57 -15.58
CA TRP A 127 4.99 -20.63 -15.84
C TRP A 127 5.69 -21.73 -15.03
N MET A 128 5.28 -21.97 -13.78
CA MET A 128 5.76 -23.11 -13.00
C MET A 128 5.42 -24.45 -13.69
N TRP A 129 4.20 -24.60 -14.22
CA TRP A 129 3.82 -25.77 -15.01
C TRP A 129 4.63 -25.89 -16.30
N ALA A 130 4.89 -24.78 -17.00
CA ALA A 130 5.78 -24.79 -18.17
C ALA A 130 7.19 -25.27 -17.80
N ALA A 131 7.75 -24.80 -16.68
CA ALA A 131 9.05 -25.26 -16.19
C ALA A 131 9.03 -26.76 -15.82
N ALA A 132 7.96 -27.24 -15.19
CA ALA A 132 7.77 -28.66 -14.90
C ALA A 132 7.78 -29.50 -16.19
N PHE A 133 7.00 -29.11 -17.21
CA PHE A 133 6.97 -29.82 -18.50
C PHE A 133 8.28 -29.72 -19.27
N ALA A 134 9.02 -28.61 -19.14
CA ALA A 134 10.36 -28.49 -19.72
C ALA A 134 11.34 -29.48 -19.06
N VAL A 135 11.33 -29.61 -17.73
CA VAL A 135 12.16 -30.60 -17.03
C VAL A 135 11.75 -32.02 -17.43
N MET A 136 10.46 -32.33 -17.51
CA MET A 136 9.95 -33.62 -17.99
C MET A 136 10.42 -33.93 -19.41
N THR A 137 10.38 -32.92 -20.30
CA THR A 137 10.83 -33.06 -21.69
C THR A 137 12.32 -33.35 -21.74
N VAL A 138 13.14 -32.54 -21.06
CA VAL A 138 14.59 -32.72 -21.04
C VAL A 138 14.97 -34.06 -20.43
N SER A 139 14.38 -34.45 -19.29
CA SER A 139 14.72 -35.71 -18.62
C SER A 139 14.37 -36.91 -19.48
N SER A 140 13.21 -36.90 -20.15
CA SER A 140 12.80 -37.98 -21.04
C SER A 140 13.62 -38.00 -22.34
N LEU A 141 14.21 -36.88 -22.75
CA LEU A 141 15.08 -36.79 -23.93
C LEU A 141 16.50 -37.36 -23.69
N ILE A 142 16.95 -37.47 -22.43
CA ILE A 142 18.30 -37.95 -22.10
C ILE A 142 18.49 -39.44 -22.46
N PRO A 143 17.66 -40.41 -22.00
CA PRO A 143 17.84 -41.81 -22.35
C PRO A 143 17.97 -42.08 -23.85
N PRO A 144 17.07 -41.59 -24.72
CA PRO A 144 17.16 -41.88 -26.15
C PRO A 144 18.33 -41.17 -26.82
N ILE A 145 18.94 -40.12 -26.24
CA ILE A 145 20.12 -39.48 -26.83
C ILE A 145 21.41 -40.20 -26.42
N VAL A 146 21.48 -40.63 -25.15
CA VAL A 146 22.68 -41.22 -24.54
C VAL A 146 22.77 -42.71 -24.87
N ASP A 147 21.66 -43.42 -24.84
CA ASP A 147 21.57 -44.83 -25.17
C ASP A 147 20.58 -45.05 -26.33
N GLY A 148 21.12 -45.52 -27.46
CA GLY A 148 20.33 -45.81 -28.66
C GLY A 148 19.33 -46.95 -28.47
N SER A 149 19.52 -47.81 -27.47
CA SER A 149 18.62 -48.89 -27.09
C SER A 149 17.66 -48.55 -25.96
N ALA A 150 17.69 -47.32 -25.41
CA ALA A 150 16.78 -46.93 -24.33
C ALA A 150 15.31 -47.03 -24.76
N THR A 151 14.51 -47.77 -23.99
CA THR A 151 13.07 -47.93 -24.24
C THR A 151 12.25 -47.49 -23.03
N VAL A 152 11.04 -46.98 -23.28
CA VAL A 152 10.07 -46.61 -22.24
C VAL A 152 9.58 -47.83 -21.43
N ARG A 153 9.79 -49.04 -21.94
CA ARG A 153 9.43 -50.33 -21.33
C ARG A 153 10.59 -51.02 -20.60
N ASP A 154 11.79 -50.46 -20.65
CA ASP A 154 12.95 -51.05 -19.97
C ASP A 154 12.86 -50.79 -18.45
N GLU A 155 12.66 -51.86 -17.70
CA GLU A 155 12.60 -51.83 -16.23
C GLU A 155 13.96 -52.03 -15.56
N THR A 156 14.99 -52.40 -16.34
CA THR A 156 16.32 -52.78 -15.83
C THR A 156 17.36 -51.69 -16.03
N ASP A 157 17.25 -50.88 -17.08
CA ASP A 157 18.13 -49.74 -17.31
C ASP A 157 17.76 -48.56 -16.40
N ALA A 158 18.67 -48.24 -15.49
CA ALA A 158 18.50 -47.13 -14.56
C ALA A 158 18.33 -45.78 -15.28
N LEU A 159 18.98 -45.58 -16.43
CA LEU A 159 18.87 -44.32 -17.17
C LEU A 159 17.46 -44.13 -17.74
N SER A 160 16.93 -45.17 -18.38
CA SER A 160 15.56 -45.21 -18.93
C SER A 160 14.51 -45.03 -17.83
N VAL A 161 14.61 -45.76 -16.72
CA VAL A 161 13.68 -45.64 -15.59
C VAL A 161 13.70 -44.23 -15.00
N VAL A 162 14.89 -43.66 -14.77
CA VAL A 162 15.02 -42.33 -14.16
C VAL A 162 14.54 -41.23 -15.12
N GLY A 163 14.93 -41.29 -16.38
CA GLY A 163 14.64 -40.25 -17.38
C GLY A 163 13.19 -40.22 -17.85
N TYR A 164 12.58 -41.39 -18.10
CA TYR A 164 11.21 -41.48 -18.60
C TYR A 164 10.16 -41.42 -17.48
N TRP A 165 10.47 -41.92 -16.28
CA TRP A 165 9.49 -42.11 -15.22
C TRP A 165 9.83 -41.31 -13.95
N VAL A 166 10.93 -41.60 -13.27
CA VAL A 166 11.17 -41.04 -11.92
C VAL A 166 11.19 -39.51 -11.94
N VAL A 167 12.04 -38.89 -12.75
CA VAL A 167 12.13 -37.43 -12.80
C VAL A 167 10.82 -36.79 -13.25
N PRO A 168 10.19 -37.23 -14.36
CA PRO A 168 8.93 -36.63 -14.80
C PRO A 168 7.81 -36.66 -13.76
N PHE A 169 7.57 -37.81 -13.12
CA PHE A 169 6.45 -37.95 -12.18
C PHE A 169 6.73 -37.28 -10.83
N VAL A 170 7.99 -37.23 -10.37
CA VAL A 170 8.36 -36.45 -9.17
C VAL A 170 8.11 -34.96 -9.41
N VAL A 171 8.53 -34.43 -10.56
CA VAL A 171 8.34 -33.01 -10.91
C VAL A 171 6.87 -32.68 -11.08
N LEU A 172 6.12 -33.54 -11.79
CA LEU A 172 4.66 -33.40 -11.95
C LEU A 172 3.93 -33.41 -10.60
N GLY A 173 4.27 -34.37 -9.73
CA GLY A 173 3.71 -34.48 -8.38
C GLY A 173 4.01 -33.26 -7.52
N ALA A 174 5.24 -32.74 -7.59
CA ALA A 174 5.63 -31.52 -6.89
C ALA A 174 4.85 -30.29 -7.39
N ALA A 175 4.73 -30.09 -8.71
CA ALA A 175 3.96 -28.99 -9.29
C ALA A 175 2.46 -29.07 -8.94
N GLY A 176 1.90 -30.27 -8.95
CA GLY A 176 0.53 -30.54 -8.50
C GLY A 176 0.33 -30.23 -7.02
N LEU A 177 1.25 -30.65 -6.16
CA LEU A 177 1.20 -30.40 -4.71
C LEU A 177 1.30 -28.91 -4.40
N VAL A 178 2.24 -28.19 -5.02
CA VAL A 178 2.38 -26.73 -4.88
C VAL A 178 1.09 -26.04 -5.32
N SER A 179 0.53 -26.43 -6.48
CA SER A 179 -0.72 -25.83 -6.98
C SER A 179 -1.92 -26.07 -6.06
N ALA A 180 -1.97 -27.22 -5.37
CA ALA A 180 -3.04 -27.55 -4.44
C ALA A 180 -2.90 -26.83 -3.08
N LEU A 181 -1.67 -26.67 -2.59
CA LEU A 181 -1.40 -26.12 -1.26
C LEU A 181 -1.24 -24.60 -1.25
N PHE A 182 -0.78 -24.00 -2.35
CA PHE A 182 -0.43 -22.58 -2.42
C PHE A 182 -1.58 -21.64 -2.01
N PRO A 183 -2.83 -21.79 -2.49
CA PRO A 183 -3.92 -20.86 -2.12
C PRO A 183 -4.14 -20.82 -0.60
N LYS A 184 -4.37 -21.99 0.01
CA LYS A 184 -4.57 -22.09 1.46
C LYS A 184 -3.37 -21.59 2.26
N TRP A 185 -2.16 -21.89 1.80
CA TRP A 185 -0.93 -21.38 2.42
C TRP A 185 -0.87 -19.86 2.35
N PHE A 186 -1.14 -19.27 1.19
CA PHE A 186 -1.07 -17.83 0.96
C PHE A 186 -2.12 -17.09 1.78
N ASP A 187 -3.36 -17.59 1.83
CA ASP A 187 -4.43 -17.00 2.64
C ASP A 187 -4.06 -17.01 4.13
N THR A 188 -3.60 -18.17 4.62
CA THR A 188 -3.19 -18.34 6.02
C THR A 188 -2.03 -17.39 6.38
N LYS A 189 -1.04 -17.27 5.49
CA LYS A 189 0.14 -16.44 5.73
C LYS A 189 -0.12 -14.94 5.56
N SER A 190 -1.03 -14.56 4.66
CA SER A 190 -1.45 -13.17 4.49
C SER A 190 -2.28 -12.70 5.67
N ALA A 191 -3.20 -13.54 6.17
CA ALA A 191 -3.92 -13.27 7.42
C ALA A 191 -2.96 -13.11 8.61
N LEU A 192 -1.95 -13.98 8.71
CA LEU A 192 -0.91 -13.84 9.74
C LEU A 192 -0.10 -12.54 9.59
N ALA A 193 0.22 -12.12 8.37
CA ALA A 193 0.90 -10.85 8.13
C ALA A 193 0.03 -9.65 8.56
N ALA A 194 -1.29 -9.72 8.36
CA ALA A 194 -2.22 -8.68 8.83
C ALA A 194 -2.21 -8.55 10.37
N THR A 195 -2.12 -9.68 11.10
CA THR A 195 -2.00 -9.63 12.58
C THR A 195 -0.70 -9.01 13.07
N ALA A 196 0.32 -8.88 12.21
CA ALA A 196 1.56 -8.19 12.55
C ALA A 196 1.41 -6.65 12.57
N ASN A 197 0.25 -6.10 12.20
CA ASN A 197 0.02 -4.65 12.15
C ASN A 197 -1.28 -4.27 12.88
N PRO A 198 -1.39 -4.51 14.21
CA PRO A 198 -2.61 -4.22 14.96
C PRO A 198 -2.85 -2.71 15.08
N SER A 199 -4.11 -2.28 14.98
CA SER A 199 -4.50 -0.90 15.26
C SER A 199 -4.35 -0.61 16.76
N PRO A 200 -3.75 0.52 17.15
CA PRO A 200 -3.59 0.89 18.55
C PRO A 200 -4.93 1.30 19.18
N GLU A 201 -5.21 0.80 20.38
CA GLU A 201 -6.35 1.26 21.19
C GLU A 201 -5.94 2.47 22.06
N PRO A 202 -6.81 3.47 22.25
CA PRO A 202 -6.52 4.58 23.16
C PRO A 202 -6.30 4.08 24.59
N ALA A 203 -5.27 4.62 25.26
CA ALA A 203 -4.98 4.31 26.66
C ALA A 203 -5.10 5.56 27.54
N SER A 204 -5.35 5.34 28.83
CA SER A 204 -5.30 6.41 29.82
C SER A 204 -3.88 6.97 29.94
N PRO A 205 -3.71 8.31 29.91
CA PRO A 205 -2.39 8.92 30.09
C PRO A 205 -1.79 8.53 31.44
N THR A 206 -0.50 8.17 31.44
CA THR A 206 0.27 8.01 32.68
C THR A 206 0.78 9.38 33.14
N ALA A 207 0.82 9.58 34.46
CA ALA A 207 1.36 10.81 35.03
C ALA A 207 2.87 10.88 34.75
N PRO A 208 3.40 12.02 34.27
CA PRO A 208 4.83 12.17 34.05
C PRO A 208 5.58 12.11 35.38
N PRO A 209 6.84 11.65 35.39
CA PRO A 209 7.67 11.68 36.59
C PRO A 209 7.89 13.12 37.08
N PRO A 210 8.15 13.31 38.39
CA PRO A 210 8.40 14.64 38.94
C PRO A 210 9.68 15.24 38.36
N ASP A 211 9.67 16.57 38.24
CA ASP A 211 10.83 17.37 37.85
C ASP A 211 11.98 17.21 38.86
N LEU A 212 13.22 17.23 38.36
CA LEU A 212 14.44 17.12 39.15
C LEU A 212 15.39 18.26 38.80
N ASP A 213 15.93 18.91 39.81
CA ASP A 213 16.91 19.98 39.67
C ASP A 213 18.31 19.53 40.09
N SER A 214 19.30 19.82 39.25
CA SER A 214 20.71 19.72 39.58
C SER A 214 21.32 21.13 39.63
N PRO A 215 22.18 21.43 40.60
CA PRO A 215 22.88 22.72 40.67
C PRO A 215 23.95 22.89 39.59
N ARG A 216 24.27 21.85 38.80
CA ARG A 216 25.33 21.90 37.77
C ARG A 216 24.83 22.00 36.33
N VAL A 217 23.61 21.55 36.07
CA VAL A 217 23.04 21.53 34.71
C VAL A 217 21.67 22.18 34.76
N HIS A 218 21.55 23.36 34.14
CA HIS A 218 20.30 24.09 34.08
C HIS A 218 19.65 23.87 32.71
N LEU A 219 18.61 23.05 32.72
CA LEU A 219 17.77 22.79 31.54
C LEU A 219 16.79 23.94 31.34
N VAL A 220 16.96 24.66 30.23
CA VAL A 220 16.10 25.78 29.83
C VAL A 220 15.21 25.32 28.68
N VAL A 221 13.93 25.09 29.03
CA VAL A 221 12.85 24.67 28.15
C VAL A 221 11.55 25.35 28.57
N PRO A 222 10.61 25.59 27.65
CA PRO A 222 9.30 26.10 28.04
C PRO A 222 8.54 25.08 28.89
N ARG A 223 7.62 25.55 29.75
CA ARG A 223 6.73 24.64 30.50
C ARG A 223 5.65 24.02 29.60
N GLN A 224 5.24 24.78 28.58
CA GLN A 224 4.24 24.39 27.60
C GLN A 224 4.64 24.95 26.23
N SER A 225 4.37 24.21 25.17
CA SER A 225 4.57 24.63 23.77
C SER A 225 3.51 24.00 22.91
N ARG A 226 3.11 24.61 21.79
CA ARG A 226 2.19 23.94 20.87
C ARG A 226 2.89 22.91 19.98
N HIS A 227 2.12 22.02 19.36
CA HIS A 227 2.61 21.04 18.40
C HIS A 227 3.27 21.70 17.18
N ASP A 228 2.72 22.82 16.73
CA ASP A 228 3.20 23.63 15.62
C ASP A 228 4.35 24.58 16.00
N GLU A 229 4.72 24.73 17.28
CA GLU A 229 5.83 25.58 17.70
C GLU A 229 7.18 24.82 17.73
N PRO A 230 8.31 25.52 17.49
CA PRO A 230 9.66 24.96 17.68
C PRO A 230 9.88 24.44 19.10
N PHE A 231 10.36 23.20 19.22
CA PHE A 231 10.74 22.62 20.50
C PHE A 231 12.22 22.86 20.76
N ARG A 232 12.54 24.01 21.37
CA ARG A 232 13.92 24.38 21.69
C ARG A 232 14.34 23.88 23.07
N LEU A 233 15.52 23.28 23.13
CA LEU A 233 16.19 22.83 24.34
C LEU A 233 17.57 23.47 24.41
N THR A 234 17.83 24.18 25.51
CA THR A 234 19.16 24.75 25.79
C THR A 234 19.65 24.32 27.16
N LEU A 235 20.96 24.14 27.29
CA LEU A 235 21.62 23.90 28.57
C LEU A 235 22.50 25.08 28.94
N ALA A 236 22.29 25.59 30.16
CA ALA A 236 23.17 26.57 30.78
C ALA A 236 24.03 25.92 31.87
N GLY A 237 25.31 26.31 31.94
CA GLY A 237 26.23 25.90 33.00
C GLY A 237 27.00 24.60 32.77
N SER A 238 26.88 23.95 31.61
CA SER A 238 27.66 22.76 31.27
C SER A 238 29.14 23.10 31.01
N ARG A 239 30.04 22.17 31.35
CA ARG A 239 31.47 22.33 31.09
C ARG A 239 31.76 22.05 29.60
N PRO A 240 32.66 22.79 28.93
CA PRO A 240 32.97 22.60 27.51
C PRO A 240 33.47 21.20 27.14
N ASP A 241 34.04 20.46 28.09
CA ASP A 241 34.57 19.11 27.95
C ASP A 241 33.62 18.01 28.46
N ALA A 242 32.43 18.37 28.95
CA ALA A 242 31.45 17.40 29.44
C ALA A 242 30.70 16.75 28.26
N THR A 243 30.58 15.42 28.31
CA THR A 243 29.62 14.70 27.48
C THR A 243 28.26 14.74 28.16
N ILE A 244 27.33 15.47 27.56
CA ILE A 244 25.97 15.62 28.05
C ILE A 244 25.04 14.69 27.30
N THR A 245 24.27 13.91 28.03
CA THR A 245 23.28 13.01 27.42
C THR A 245 21.89 13.55 27.66
N VAL A 246 21.14 13.76 26.58
CA VAL A 246 19.74 14.20 26.61
C VAL A 246 18.87 13.02 26.19
N THR A 247 17.90 12.70 27.02
CA THR A 247 16.85 11.72 26.73
C THR A 247 15.52 12.46 26.69
N ALA A 248 14.77 12.36 25.60
CA ALA A 248 13.39 12.84 25.53
C ALA A 248 12.45 11.63 25.48
N GLU A 249 11.40 11.66 26.27
CA GLU A 249 10.42 10.58 26.40
C GLU A 249 9.01 11.14 26.35
N GLY A 250 8.11 10.41 25.69
CA GLY A 250 6.69 10.69 25.69
C GLY A 250 5.89 9.43 25.38
N ALA A 251 4.58 9.49 25.61
CA ALA A 251 3.68 8.42 25.21
C ALA A 251 2.76 8.89 24.08
N ASP A 252 2.42 7.99 23.16
CA ASP A 252 1.37 8.22 22.17
C ASP A 252 -0.04 8.03 22.77
N MET A 253 -1.08 8.22 21.97
CA MET A 253 -2.49 8.06 22.39
C MET A 253 -2.83 6.66 22.89
N SER A 254 -2.03 5.65 22.53
CA SER A 254 -2.17 4.26 22.99
C SER A 254 -1.33 3.94 24.23
N GLY A 255 -0.70 4.96 24.81
CA GLY A 255 0.20 4.82 25.95
C GLY A 255 1.52 4.14 25.62
N ALA A 256 1.85 3.90 24.34
CA ALA A 256 3.15 3.33 23.96
C ALA A 256 4.25 4.36 24.20
N ARG A 257 5.41 3.91 24.70
CA ARG A 257 6.53 4.81 24.98
C ARG A 257 7.37 5.06 23.73
N TRP A 258 7.76 6.32 23.60
CA TRP A 258 8.64 6.83 22.56
C TRP A 258 9.80 7.56 23.21
N ARG A 259 11.03 7.25 22.78
CA ARG A 259 12.26 7.74 23.40
C ARG A 259 13.29 8.12 22.36
N SER A 260 13.91 9.29 22.53
CA SER A 260 15.19 9.63 21.90
C SER A 260 16.29 9.67 22.96
N HIS A 261 17.51 9.34 22.56
CA HIS A 261 18.68 9.37 23.45
C HIS A 261 19.90 9.80 22.66
N ARG A 262 20.48 10.95 23.02
CA ARG A 262 21.60 11.53 22.27
C ARG A 262 22.61 12.17 23.21
N SER A 263 23.88 12.02 22.86
CA SER A 263 25.00 12.67 23.56
C SER A 263 25.52 13.86 22.75
N TYR A 264 25.92 14.90 23.47
CA TYR A 264 26.43 16.16 22.95
C TYR A 264 27.71 16.52 23.70
N ASP A 265 28.64 17.18 23.01
CA ASP A 265 29.88 17.65 23.60
C ASP A 265 29.77 19.12 24.01
N GLY A 266 29.98 19.39 25.30
CA GLY A 266 30.05 20.73 25.85
C GLY A 266 28.68 21.39 26.02
N SER A 267 28.14 21.99 24.95
CA SER A 267 26.91 22.79 24.97
C SER A 267 25.78 22.14 24.18
N VAL A 268 24.55 22.30 24.65
CA VAL A 268 23.34 21.84 23.95
C VAL A 268 22.46 23.06 23.63
N ASP A 269 22.21 23.27 22.35
CA ASP A 269 21.19 24.18 21.81
C ASP A 269 20.60 23.50 20.56
N VAL A 270 19.51 22.78 20.76
CA VAL A 270 18.86 21.99 19.71
C VAL A 270 17.39 22.36 19.59
N VAL A 271 16.89 22.25 18.36
CA VAL A 271 15.49 22.55 18.03
C VAL A 271 14.89 21.33 17.35
N ASP A 272 13.75 20.87 17.86
CA ASP A 272 12.92 19.77 17.34
C ASP A 272 13.56 18.37 17.31
N GLU A 273 14.88 18.27 17.22
CA GLU A 273 15.66 17.02 17.18
C GLU A 273 15.30 16.02 18.27
N PRO A 274 15.16 16.42 19.55
CA PRO A 274 14.74 15.48 20.58
C PRO A 274 13.37 14.84 20.33
N LEU A 275 12.48 15.49 19.57
CA LEU A 275 11.15 14.97 19.26
C LEU A 275 11.15 14.08 18.02
N TRP A 276 11.68 14.56 16.89
CA TRP A 276 11.60 13.78 15.65
C TRP A 276 12.49 12.54 15.68
N ASP A 277 13.55 12.51 16.51
CA ASP A 277 14.42 11.34 16.67
C ASP A 277 13.88 10.32 17.69
N MET A 278 12.72 10.56 18.30
CA MET A 278 12.10 9.57 19.19
C MET A 278 11.78 8.28 18.42
N ARG A 279 12.20 7.17 19.01
CA ARG A 279 11.95 5.81 18.54
C ARG A 279 10.93 5.12 19.42
N PHE A 280 10.20 4.19 18.85
CA PHE A 280 9.32 3.33 19.62
C PHE A 280 10.14 2.47 20.61
N ASP A 281 9.76 2.48 21.89
CA ASP A 281 10.53 1.91 23.01
C ASP A 281 9.72 0.85 23.79
N GLU A 282 9.08 -0.08 23.06
CA GLU A 282 8.37 -1.23 23.64
C GLU A 282 8.74 -2.52 22.87
N PRO A 283 9.64 -3.37 23.39
CA PRO A 283 10.15 -4.54 22.65
C PRO A 283 9.09 -5.62 22.37
N ASP A 284 8.00 -5.63 23.14
CA ASP A 284 6.93 -6.62 23.07
C ASP A 284 5.70 -6.11 22.29
N ARG A 285 5.79 -4.91 21.68
CA ARG A 285 4.72 -4.33 20.87
C ARG A 285 5.23 -4.03 19.47
N VAL A 286 4.32 -4.11 18.50
CA VAL A 286 4.62 -3.63 17.15
C VAL A 286 4.46 -2.11 17.14
N PRO A 287 5.46 -1.35 16.65
CA PRO A 287 5.32 0.08 16.43
C PRO A 287 4.25 0.40 15.37
N ASP A 288 3.48 1.45 15.61
CA ASP A 288 2.58 2.09 14.64
C ASP A 288 2.83 3.60 14.63
N LEU A 289 2.20 4.35 13.71
CA LEU A 289 2.31 5.79 13.62
C LEU A 289 2.13 6.47 14.98
N PHE A 290 3.09 7.32 15.35
CA PHE A 290 2.92 8.16 16.54
C PHE A 290 1.74 9.10 16.37
N VAL A 291 0.73 8.99 17.23
CA VAL A 291 -0.37 9.95 17.36
C VAL A 291 -0.34 10.51 18.79
N PRO A 292 -0.25 11.83 18.98
CA PRO A 292 -0.21 12.41 20.31
C PRO A 292 -1.53 12.14 21.07
N PRO A 293 -1.49 12.02 22.41
CA PRO A 293 -2.72 12.01 23.21
C PRO A 293 -3.55 13.27 22.98
N PRO A 294 -4.89 13.19 23.04
CA PRO A 294 -5.75 14.34 22.80
C PRO A 294 -5.52 15.46 23.83
N GLY A 295 -5.41 16.69 23.33
CA GLY A 295 -5.26 17.92 24.11
C GLY A 295 -3.89 18.14 24.76
N ARG A 296 -3.32 17.14 25.44
CA ARG A 296 -2.05 17.29 26.18
C ARG A 296 -1.13 16.10 25.97
N TRP A 297 0.04 16.35 25.39
CA TRP A 297 1.13 15.39 25.24
C TRP A 297 2.31 15.77 26.15
N PRO A 298 2.51 15.09 27.29
CA PRO A 298 3.66 15.31 28.15
C PRO A 298 4.94 14.76 27.51
N VAL A 299 5.96 15.61 27.39
CA VAL A 299 7.31 15.22 26.95
C VAL A 299 8.28 15.45 28.10
N THR A 300 8.81 14.37 28.66
CA THR A 300 9.80 14.41 29.72
C THR A 300 11.20 14.43 29.13
N LEU A 301 11.98 15.44 29.51
CA LEU A 301 13.38 15.60 29.17
C LEU A 301 14.22 15.26 30.40
N THR A 302 15.11 14.28 30.25
CA THR A 302 16.12 13.94 31.26
C THR A 302 17.51 14.22 30.68
N VAL A 303 18.27 15.07 31.35
CA VAL A 303 19.63 15.45 30.96
C VAL A 303 20.60 14.95 32.01
N THR A 304 21.66 14.26 31.59
CA THR A 304 22.70 13.73 32.47
C THR A 304 24.08 14.28 32.10
N ASP A 305 24.83 14.72 33.12
CA ASP A 305 26.26 15.10 33.09
C ASP A 305 27.00 14.30 34.17
N GLY A 306 27.62 13.19 33.78
CA GLY A 306 28.20 12.24 34.73
C GLY A 306 27.17 11.77 35.77
N PRO A 307 27.37 12.02 37.07
CA PRO A 307 26.40 11.64 38.11
C PRO A 307 25.24 12.63 38.27
N HIS A 308 25.27 13.79 37.61
CA HIS A 308 24.26 14.84 37.75
C HIS A 308 23.11 14.61 36.79
N THR A 309 21.88 14.72 37.28
CA THR A 309 20.67 14.55 36.46
C THR A 309 19.73 15.73 36.68
N THR A 310 19.24 16.31 35.59
CA THR A 310 18.18 17.33 35.59
C THR A 310 17.01 16.79 34.76
N ARG A 311 15.79 16.98 35.25
CA ARG A 311 14.57 16.54 34.58
C ARG A 311 13.53 17.64 34.54
N ARG A 312 12.91 17.78 33.36
CA ARG A 312 11.76 18.67 33.13
C ARG A 312 10.73 18.01 32.25
N THR A 313 9.45 18.24 32.52
CA THR A 313 8.37 17.85 31.61
C THR A 313 7.78 19.08 30.92
N VAL A 314 7.76 19.05 29.59
CA VAL A 314 7.09 20.05 28.74
C VAL A 314 5.74 19.49 28.32
N ILE A 315 4.68 20.26 28.51
CA ILE A 315 3.35 19.89 28.01
C ILE A 315 3.20 20.41 26.58
N ARG A 316 3.09 19.50 25.61
CA ARG A 316 2.77 19.87 24.24
C ARG A 316 1.25 19.88 24.03
N THR A 317 0.70 20.95 23.46
CA THR A 317 -0.74 21.07 23.16
C THR A 317 -0.99 21.24 21.67
N ASP A 318 -2.16 20.84 21.21
CA ASP A 318 -2.61 20.98 19.82
C ASP A 318 -3.01 22.42 19.47
N ALA A 319 -3.54 23.17 20.44
CA ALA A 319 -4.02 24.54 20.26
C ALA A 319 -3.36 25.57 21.19
N ALA A 320 -3.48 26.84 20.81
CA ALA A 320 -3.22 27.99 21.66
C ALA A 320 -4.31 28.15 22.73
N PRO A 321 -3.99 28.79 23.88
CA PRO A 321 -5.01 29.11 24.88
C PRO A 321 -6.20 29.88 24.27
N GLY A 322 -7.42 29.48 24.63
CA GLY A 322 -8.65 30.13 24.18
C GLY A 322 -9.23 29.62 22.85
N VAL A 323 -8.47 28.87 22.06
CA VAL A 323 -9.00 28.18 20.87
C VAL A 323 -10.04 27.15 21.30
N THR A 324 -11.20 27.16 20.66
CA THR A 324 -12.26 26.17 20.87
C THR A 324 -12.34 25.22 19.69
N VAL A 325 -12.69 23.96 19.93
CA VAL A 325 -12.97 22.96 18.91
C VAL A 325 -14.30 22.31 19.24
N GLU A 326 -15.28 22.43 18.34
CA GLU A 326 -16.66 22.02 18.56
C GLU A 326 -17.16 21.14 17.41
N ASP A 327 -18.06 20.21 17.72
CA ASP A 327 -18.74 19.42 16.69
C ASP A 327 -19.66 20.32 15.85
N LEU A 328 -19.67 20.09 14.53
CA LEU A 328 -20.52 20.79 13.57
C LEU A 328 -21.16 19.77 12.62
N ASP A 329 -22.48 19.87 12.41
CA ASP A 329 -23.14 19.11 11.34
C ASP A 329 -23.06 19.88 10.02
N VAL A 330 -22.44 19.26 9.01
CA VAL A 330 -22.25 19.82 7.67
C VAL A 330 -23.12 19.02 6.70
N ALA A 331 -24.38 19.42 6.60
CA ALA A 331 -25.39 18.78 5.75
C ALA A 331 -25.59 17.29 6.05
N GLY A 332 -25.77 16.95 7.33
CA GLY A 332 -25.97 15.58 7.80
C GLY A 332 -24.69 14.76 7.90
N ARG A 333 -23.52 15.41 7.89
CA ARG A 333 -22.21 14.75 8.01
C ARG A 333 -21.37 15.41 9.10
N PRO A 334 -20.59 14.64 9.88
CA PRO A 334 -19.76 15.19 10.95
C PRO A 334 -18.68 16.15 10.45
N GLY A 335 -18.46 17.21 11.22
CA GLY A 335 -17.34 18.13 11.12
C GLY A 335 -16.86 18.56 12.50
N LEU A 336 -15.63 19.04 12.59
CA LEU A 336 -15.09 19.74 13.76
C LEU A 336 -14.69 21.15 13.37
N LEU A 337 -15.22 22.15 14.06
CA LEU A 337 -14.93 23.54 13.81
C LEU A 337 -14.03 24.11 14.91
N ALA A 338 -12.82 24.49 14.54
CA ALA A 338 -11.88 25.18 15.40
C ALA A 338 -12.01 26.70 15.22
N ARG A 339 -12.12 27.44 16.32
CA ARG A 339 -12.22 28.90 16.31
C ARG A 339 -11.07 29.55 17.06
N PRO A 340 -10.49 30.65 16.55
CA PRO A 340 -9.54 31.46 17.30
C PRO A 340 -10.17 32.06 18.56
N ASP A 341 -9.32 32.44 19.52
CA ASP A 341 -9.76 33.20 20.68
C ASP A 341 -10.07 34.67 20.32
N GLY A 342 -10.99 35.27 21.07
CA GLY A 342 -11.35 36.68 20.92
C GLY A 342 -12.43 37.00 19.88
N PRO A 343 -12.79 38.29 19.72
CA PRO A 343 -13.83 38.72 18.80
C PRO A 343 -13.37 38.61 17.35
N ALA A 344 -14.32 38.30 16.46
CA ALA A 344 -14.06 38.27 15.02
C ALA A 344 -13.54 39.63 14.51
N PRO A 345 -12.61 39.63 13.53
CA PRO A 345 -12.25 40.83 12.80
C PRO A 345 -13.47 41.49 12.15
N LEU A 346 -13.38 42.79 11.83
CA LEU A 346 -14.50 43.55 11.24
C LEU A 346 -15.05 42.96 9.93
N ARG A 347 -14.22 42.24 9.16
CA ARG A 347 -14.60 41.59 7.90
C ARG A 347 -15.01 40.12 8.08
N GLY A 348 -14.98 39.60 9.31
CA GLY A 348 -15.04 38.17 9.59
C GLY A 348 -13.65 37.52 9.68
N TRP A 349 -13.63 36.26 10.10
CA TRP A 349 -12.43 35.43 10.16
C TRP A 349 -12.07 34.87 8.79
N PRO A 350 -10.77 34.79 8.42
CA PRO A 350 -10.36 33.91 7.34
C PRO A 350 -10.68 32.46 7.71
N ALA A 351 -11.06 31.65 6.72
CA ALA A 351 -11.52 30.29 6.94
C ALA A 351 -10.75 29.26 6.14
N VAL A 352 -10.59 28.05 6.70
CA VAL A 352 -9.90 26.95 6.03
C VAL A 352 -10.69 25.64 6.17
N LEU A 353 -11.10 25.04 5.06
CA LEU A 353 -11.59 23.67 5.06
C LEU A 353 -10.41 22.69 5.05
N CYS A 354 -10.37 21.76 5.99
CA CYS A 354 -9.34 20.72 6.10
C CYS A 354 -9.96 19.34 5.85
N VAL A 355 -9.45 18.61 4.85
CA VAL A 355 -9.88 17.24 4.54
C VAL A 355 -8.72 16.26 4.63
N GLY A 356 -8.92 15.19 5.42
CA GLY A 356 -7.97 14.10 5.59
C GLY A 356 -7.84 13.19 4.38
N GLY A 357 -7.02 12.15 4.49
CA GLY A 357 -6.81 11.12 3.47
C GLY A 357 -7.90 10.04 3.48
N SER A 358 -7.53 8.83 3.06
CA SER A 358 -8.45 7.69 2.93
C SER A 358 -8.97 7.14 4.26
N GLU A 359 -8.48 7.62 5.40
CA GLU A 359 -8.98 7.25 6.73
C GLU A 359 -10.43 7.72 6.96
N GLY A 360 -10.86 8.79 6.29
CA GLY A 360 -12.16 9.41 6.51
C GLY A 360 -12.29 10.06 7.90
N GLY A 361 -13.52 10.36 8.30
CA GLY A 361 -13.79 10.99 9.59
C GLY A 361 -13.21 12.40 9.72
N VAL A 362 -13.02 12.83 10.97
CA VAL A 362 -12.56 14.19 11.32
C VAL A 362 -11.29 14.21 12.16
N ASP A 363 -10.99 13.12 12.86
CA ASP A 363 -9.96 13.12 13.91
C ASP A 363 -8.53 13.31 13.36
N SER A 364 -8.23 12.82 12.15
CA SER A 364 -6.92 13.02 11.53
C SER A 364 -6.59 14.50 11.29
N GLN A 365 -7.61 15.36 11.19
CA GLN A 365 -7.47 16.79 10.97
C GLN A 365 -7.60 17.63 12.24
N ARG A 366 -7.91 17.04 13.41
CA ARG A 366 -8.10 17.78 14.67
C ARG A 366 -6.90 18.67 15.01
N ALA A 367 -5.69 18.13 14.94
CA ALA A 367 -4.47 18.89 15.21
C ALA A 367 -4.22 19.99 14.15
N THR A 368 -4.56 19.72 12.89
CA THR A 368 -4.44 20.70 11.78
C THR A 368 -5.34 21.91 12.02
N ILE A 369 -6.63 21.68 12.33
CA ILE A 369 -7.57 22.78 12.56
C ILE A 369 -7.24 23.57 13.83
N ALA A 370 -6.77 22.89 14.88
CA ALA A 370 -6.33 23.53 16.11
C ALA A 370 -5.10 24.43 15.89
N ALA A 371 -4.13 23.97 15.09
CA ALA A 371 -2.98 24.77 14.71
C ALA A 371 -3.41 26.00 13.89
N LEU A 372 -4.25 25.83 12.86
CA LEU A 372 -4.72 26.95 12.03
C LEU A 372 -5.52 27.99 12.83
N ALA A 373 -6.36 27.55 13.77
CA ALA A 373 -7.07 28.44 14.70
C ALA A 373 -6.13 29.20 15.63
N SER A 374 -5.02 28.57 16.02
CA SER A 374 -3.95 29.24 16.77
C SER A 374 -3.24 30.33 15.95
N HIS A 375 -3.33 30.27 14.62
CA HIS A 375 -2.83 31.27 13.67
C HIS A 375 -3.95 32.17 13.11
N GLY A 376 -5.09 32.27 13.80
CA GLY A 376 -6.13 33.26 13.49
C GLY A 376 -7.10 32.87 12.37
N HIS A 377 -7.22 31.59 12.05
CA HIS A 377 -8.18 31.10 11.04
C HIS A 377 -9.30 30.28 11.68
N VAL A 378 -10.55 30.45 11.25
CA VAL A 378 -11.57 29.46 11.56
C VAL A 378 -11.34 28.24 10.67
N ALA A 379 -11.14 27.06 11.26
CA ALA A 379 -10.75 25.88 10.50
C ALA A 379 -11.73 24.73 10.71
N LEU A 380 -12.22 24.14 9.62
CA LEU A 380 -13.21 23.06 9.63
C LEU A 380 -12.59 21.74 9.17
N ALA A 381 -12.55 20.74 10.04
CA ALA A 381 -12.29 19.36 9.63
C ALA A 381 -13.60 18.74 9.17
N TYR A 382 -13.61 18.13 7.98
CA TYR A 382 -14.84 17.60 7.39
C TYR A 382 -14.74 16.11 7.04
N SER A 383 -15.72 15.33 7.50
CA SER A 383 -15.88 13.91 7.16
C SER A 383 -16.44 13.75 5.74
N TRP A 384 -15.57 13.85 4.73
CA TRP A 384 -15.94 13.61 3.33
C TRP A 384 -16.16 12.13 3.02
N LEU A 385 -15.54 11.25 3.80
CA LEU A 385 -15.66 9.80 3.79
C LEU A 385 -15.97 9.33 5.21
N ASP A 386 -16.91 8.41 5.36
CA ASP A 386 -17.22 7.85 6.68
C ASP A 386 -16.06 6.96 7.14
N GLU A 387 -15.81 6.92 8.45
CA GLU A 387 -14.72 6.09 8.99
C GLU A 387 -14.93 4.61 8.63
N ASN A 388 -13.83 3.93 8.28
CA ASN A 388 -13.84 2.52 7.87
C ASN A 388 -14.66 2.22 6.61
N THR A 389 -14.94 3.23 5.78
CA THR A 389 -15.58 3.03 4.47
C THR A 389 -14.59 3.14 3.32
N GLU A 390 -14.95 2.52 2.21
CA GLU A 390 -14.11 2.42 1.01
C GLU A 390 -14.15 3.72 0.20
N VAL A 391 -13.01 4.09 -0.40
CA VAL A 391 -12.96 5.22 -1.33
C VAL A 391 -13.50 4.77 -2.68
N ALA A 392 -14.82 4.67 -2.78
CA ALA A 392 -15.52 4.15 -3.94
C ALA A 392 -16.78 4.98 -4.25
N SER A 393 -16.88 5.48 -5.48
CA SER A 393 -18.02 6.26 -5.98
C SER A 393 -18.43 7.45 -5.09
N VAL A 394 -17.47 8.09 -4.43
CA VAL A 394 -17.71 9.20 -3.51
C VAL A 394 -18.13 10.46 -4.28
N PRO A 395 -19.26 11.12 -3.94
CA PRO A 395 -19.70 12.33 -4.62
C PRO A 395 -18.75 13.51 -4.38
N LEU A 396 -18.24 14.13 -5.45
CA LEU A 396 -17.37 15.31 -5.37
C LEU A 396 -18.08 16.52 -4.74
N GLU A 397 -19.41 16.58 -4.85
CA GLU A 397 -20.24 17.63 -4.26
C GLU A 397 -20.13 17.70 -2.73
N ARG A 398 -19.65 16.64 -2.06
CA ARG A 398 -19.36 16.67 -0.62
C ARG A 398 -18.32 17.73 -0.28
N PHE A 399 -17.27 17.85 -1.09
CA PHE A 399 -16.18 18.80 -0.83
C PHE A 399 -16.63 20.25 -1.04
N THR A 400 -17.27 20.55 -2.19
CA THR A 400 -17.73 21.91 -2.49
C THR A 400 -18.94 22.31 -1.64
N GLY A 401 -19.77 21.34 -1.24
CA GLY A 401 -20.82 21.52 -0.25
C GLY A 401 -20.27 21.96 1.11
N ALA A 402 -19.21 21.31 1.60
CA ALA A 402 -18.55 21.68 2.84
C ALA A 402 -17.90 23.08 2.77
N LEU A 403 -17.26 23.42 1.63
CA LEU A 403 -16.72 24.76 1.39
C LEU A 403 -17.80 25.84 1.46
N ARG A 404 -18.93 25.63 0.76
CA ARG A 404 -20.07 26.55 0.77
C ARG A 404 -20.69 26.67 2.15
N HIS A 405 -20.76 25.57 2.90
CA HIS A 405 -21.27 25.59 4.28
C HIS A 405 -20.35 26.41 5.20
N LEU A 406 -19.03 26.21 5.12
CA LEU A 406 -18.06 26.99 5.88
C LEU A 406 -18.15 28.49 5.55
N ALA A 407 -18.21 28.83 4.27
CA ALA A 407 -18.35 30.22 3.81
C ALA A 407 -19.68 30.87 4.25
N ALA A 408 -20.72 30.08 4.50
CA ALA A 408 -22.03 30.59 4.92
C ALA A 408 -22.12 30.89 6.43
N LEU A 409 -21.09 30.55 7.22
CA LEU A 409 -21.06 30.89 8.64
C LEU A 409 -20.95 32.41 8.82
N PRO A 410 -21.75 33.04 9.71
CA PRO A 410 -21.86 34.49 9.81
C PRO A 410 -20.57 35.17 10.28
N GLU A 411 -19.68 34.44 10.95
CA GLU A 411 -18.39 34.93 11.43
C GLU A 411 -17.27 34.91 10.37
N ILE A 412 -17.52 34.43 9.15
CA ILE A 412 -16.49 34.19 8.13
C ILE A 412 -16.41 35.32 7.10
N ASP A 413 -15.17 35.70 6.76
CA ASP A 413 -14.85 36.52 5.59
C ASP A 413 -14.94 35.63 4.34
N THR A 414 -16.02 35.78 3.58
CA THR A 414 -16.31 34.96 2.40
C THR A 414 -15.29 35.12 1.27
N ASP A 415 -14.57 36.24 1.23
CA ASP A 415 -13.51 36.48 0.25
C ASP A 415 -12.18 35.82 0.66
N ASN A 416 -12.13 35.25 1.88
CA ASN A 416 -10.93 34.72 2.50
C ASN A 416 -11.13 33.26 2.97
N VAL A 417 -11.67 32.43 2.08
CA VAL A 417 -11.86 30.99 2.29
C VAL A 417 -10.81 30.21 1.50
N ALA A 418 -10.06 29.38 2.20
CA ALA A 418 -9.04 28.48 1.65
C ALA A 418 -9.38 27.02 1.95
N ALA A 419 -8.60 26.10 1.37
CA ALA A 419 -8.75 24.67 1.63
C ALA A 419 -7.41 23.94 1.71
N VAL A 420 -7.34 22.93 2.56
CA VAL A 420 -6.21 22.02 2.75
C VAL A 420 -6.71 20.60 2.53
N GLY A 421 -6.07 19.87 1.63
CA GLY A 421 -6.34 18.45 1.42
C GLY A 421 -5.09 17.60 1.56
N ILE A 422 -5.25 16.39 2.11
CA ILE A 422 -4.16 15.42 2.27
C ILE A 422 -4.45 14.17 1.45
N SER A 423 -3.48 13.68 0.69
CA SER A 423 -3.55 12.38 0.00
C SER A 423 -4.81 12.24 -0.87
N ARG A 424 -5.67 11.24 -0.60
CA ARG A 424 -6.97 11.05 -1.26
C ARG A 424 -7.93 12.23 -1.07
N GLY A 425 -7.88 12.93 0.06
CA GLY A 425 -8.62 14.17 0.25
C GLY A 425 -8.10 15.29 -0.64
N ALA A 426 -6.79 15.37 -0.88
CA ALA A 426 -6.21 16.33 -1.83
C ALA A 426 -6.67 16.06 -3.27
N GLU A 427 -6.70 14.78 -3.66
CA GLU A 427 -7.21 14.32 -4.96
C GLU A 427 -8.69 14.72 -5.15
N GLY A 428 -9.56 14.36 -4.20
CA GLY A 428 -11.00 14.64 -4.25
C GLY A 428 -11.30 16.14 -4.19
N LEU A 429 -10.65 16.88 -3.29
CA LEU A 429 -10.81 18.34 -3.17
C LEU A 429 -10.41 19.06 -4.47
N LEU A 430 -9.25 18.72 -5.05
CA LEU A 430 -8.80 19.30 -6.32
C LEU A 430 -9.79 18.97 -7.44
N ALA A 431 -10.21 17.70 -7.56
CA ALA A 431 -11.18 17.27 -8.56
C ALA A 431 -12.52 18.02 -8.43
N ALA A 432 -13.02 18.19 -7.21
CA ALA A 432 -14.27 18.86 -6.93
C ALA A 432 -14.23 20.35 -7.26
N VAL A 433 -13.18 21.07 -6.82
CA VAL A 433 -13.00 22.50 -7.12
C VAL A 433 -12.84 22.73 -8.63
N ALA A 434 -12.07 21.88 -9.32
CA ALA A 434 -11.89 21.97 -10.77
C ALA A 434 -13.17 21.65 -11.57
N ALA A 435 -14.11 20.88 -11.00
CA ALA A 435 -15.38 20.52 -11.63
C ALA A 435 -16.46 21.59 -11.41
N ASP A 436 -16.59 22.10 -10.18
CA ASP A 436 -17.63 23.07 -9.79
C ASP A 436 -17.24 24.52 -10.08
N GLY A 437 -15.93 24.82 -10.18
CA GLY A 437 -15.43 26.19 -10.32
C GLY A 437 -15.56 26.99 -9.02
N THR A 438 -15.57 26.33 -7.86
CA THR A 438 -15.65 26.99 -6.56
C THR A 438 -14.47 27.94 -6.38
N SER A 439 -14.74 29.23 -6.14
CA SER A 439 -13.69 30.21 -5.88
C SER A 439 -13.09 30.01 -4.49
N LEU A 440 -11.77 30.04 -4.40
CA LEU A 440 -11.00 29.94 -3.16
C LEU A 440 -9.91 31.02 -3.18
N ARG A 441 -9.51 31.49 -2.01
CA ARG A 441 -8.32 32.34 -1.87
C ARG A 441 -7.03 31.55 -2.15
N ALA A 442 -6.95 30.32 -1.65
CA ALA A 442 -5.77 29.49 -1.71
C ALA A 442 -6.12 28.00 -1.56
N LEU A 443 -5.31 27.13 -2.17
CA LEU A 443 -5.44 25.67 -2.05
C LEU A 443 -4.10 25.04 -1.65
N VAL A 444 -4.09 24.34 -0.52
CA VAL A 444 -2.92 23.59 -0.03
C VAL A 444 -3.14 22.10 -0.23
N LEU A 445 -2.18 21.43 -0.83
CA LEU A 445 -2.26 20.01 -1.16
C LEU A 445 -1.05 19.27 -0.61
N VAL A 446 -1.28 18.42 0.38
CA VAL A 446 -0.23 17.58 0.99
C VAL A 446 -0.25 16.21 0.34
N SER A 447 0.90 15.82 -0.23
CA SER A 447 1.09 14.58 -0.97
C SER A 447 0.00 14.30 -2.02
N PRO A 448 -0.28 15.25 -2.93
CA PRO A 448 -1.39 15.15 -3.87
C PRO A 448 -1.20 14.06 -4.93
N SER A 449 -2.29 13.75 -5.63
CA SER A 449 -2.29 12.99 -6.87
C SER A 449 -2.54 13.89 -8.08
N SER A 450 -1.91 13.60 -9.21
CA SER A 450 -2.15 14.27 -10.50
C SER A 450 -3.24 13.60 -11.34
N VAL A 451 -3.72 12.44 -10.89
CA VAL A 451 -4.75 11.64 -11.55
C VAL A 451 -5.81 11.23 -10.52
N SER A 452 -7.05 11.04 -10.97
CA SER A 452 -8.04 10.31 -10.20
C SER A 452 -7.68 8.83 -10.25
N TRP A 453 -7.50 8.17 -9.11
CA TRP A 453 -7.24 6.73 -9.12
C TRP A 453 -8.52 5.91 -9.02
N GLN A 454 -8.39 4.62 -9.31
CA GLN A 454 -9.40 3.60 -9.06
C GLN A 454 -9.80 3.56 -7.58
N GLY A 455 -11.04 3.12 -7.33
CA GLY A 455 -11.55 2.89 -5.98
C GLY A 455 -10.76 1.80 -5.23
N LEU A 456 -10.60 2.01 -3.93
CA LEU A 456 -9.97 1.05 -3.02
C LEU A 456 -10.94 0.61 -1.92
N GLY A 457 -11.00 -0.69 -1.72
CA GLY A 457 -11.73 -1.37 -0.66
C GLY A 457 -10.79 -2.11 0.32
N PRO A 458 -11.34 -2.85 1.29
CA PRO A 458 -10.60 -3.51 2.36
C PRO A 458 -9.64 -4.58 1.84
N ASP A 459 -9.99 -5.22 0.73
CA ASP A 459 -9.17 -6.26 0.08
C ASP A 459 -8.28 -5.70 -1.07
N GLY A 460 -8.20 -4.37 -1.21
CA GLY A 460 -7.36 -3.69 -2.21
C GLY A 460 -8.16 -2.98 -3.30
N GLU A 461 -7.73 -3.10 -4.56
CA GLU A 461 -8.43 -2.45 -5.69
C GLU A 461 -9.87 -2.97 -5.84
N ILE A 462 -10.81 -2.10 -6.17
CA ILE A 462 -12.17 -2.49 -6.55
C ILE A 462 -12.25 -2.45 -8.09
N PRO A 463 -12.39 -3.61 -8.76
CA PRO A 463 -12.46 -3.66 -10.22
C PRO A 463 -13.53 -2.71 -10.79
N ASP A 464 -13.18 -2.02 -11.87
CA ASP A 464 -14.09 -1.16 -12.66
C ASP A 464 -14.86 -0.10 -11.86
N THR A 465 -14.30 0.35 -10.72
CA THR A 465 -14.98 1.27 -9.81
C THR A 465 -14.18 2.58 -9.69
N PRO A 466 -14.79 3.75 -9.94
CA PRO A 466 -14.14 5.04 -9.75
C PRO A 466 -14.04 5.38 -8.25
N SER A 467 -13.03 6.17 -7.87
CA SER A 467 -13.05 6.81 -6.54
C SER A 467 -14.16 7.87 -6.45
N TRP A 468 -14.44 8.59 -7.53
CA TRP A 468 -15.29 9.79 -7.51
C TRP A 468 -16.49 9.73 -8.45
N THR A 469 -17.58 10.39 -8.05
CA THR A 469 -18.74 10.66 -8.91
C THR A 469 -19.03 12.16 -8.97
N LEU A 470 -19.67 12.61 -10.06
CA LEU A 470 -20.18 13.97 -10.25
C LEU A 470 -21.58 13.88 -10.86
N GLY A 471 -22.58 14.45 -10.22
CA GLY A 471 -23.99 14.30 -10.60
C GLY A 471 -24.44 12.83 -10.62
N GLY A 472 -23.82 11.98 -9.81
CA GLY A 472 -24.00 10.53 -9.82
C GLY A 472 -23.31 9.80 -10.98
N ALA A 473 -22.68 10.51 -11.93
CA ALA A 473 -21.93 9.90 -13.01
C ALA A 473 -20.49 9.58 -12.58
N PRO A 474 -19.94 8.41 -12.96
CA PRO A 474 -18.58 8.03 -12.63
C PRO A 474 -17.56 8.99 -13.28
N GLN A 475 -16.61 9.50 -12.50
CA GLN A 475 -15.48 10.26 -13.04
C GLN A 475 -14.40 9.32 -13.58
N PRO A 476 -13.67 9.67 -14.66
CA PRO A 476 -12.60 8.82 -15.18
C PRO A 476 -11.51 8.56 -14.15
N TRP A 477 -10.89 7.37 -14.19
CA TRP A 477 -9.88 6.95 -13.22
C TRP A 477 -8.71 6.21 -13.86
N ALA A 478 -7.56 6.25 -13.19
CA ALA A 478 -6.37 5.48 -13.49
C ALA A 478 -6.40 4.15 -12.72
N PRO A 479 -6.16 3.00 -13.38
CA PRO A 479 -6.11 1.71 -12.69
C PRO A 479 -4.89 1.62 -11.77
N LEU A 480 -5.04 0.95 -10.63
CA LEU A 480 -3.93 0.64 -9.74
C LEU A 480 -3.49 -0.81 -9.98
N PRO A 481 -2.41 -1.11 -10.72
CA PRO A 481 -2.09 -2.49 -11.09
C PRO A 481 -1.67 -3.33 -9.88
N SER A 482 -2.63 -3.98 -9.21
CA SER A 482 -2.40 -4.85 -8.04
C SER A 482 -1.42 -6.00 -8.31
N SER A 483 -1.29 -6.39 -9.59
CA SER A 483 -0.26 -7.34 -10.05
C SER A 483 1.17 -6.93 -9.67
N ALA A 484 1.45 -5.63 -9.56
CA ALA A 484 2.76 -5.11 -9.14
C ALA A 484 3.02 -5.33 -7.64
N LEU A 485 1.98 -5.48 -6.82
CA LEU A 485 2.07 -5.71 -5.38
C LEU A 485 2.25 -7.19 -5.02
N MET A 486 1.74 -8.10 -5.86
CA MET A 486 1.76 -9.53 -5.59
C MET A 486 3.14 -10.11 -5.23
N PRO A 487 4.24 -9.77 -5.92
CA PRO A 487 5.58 -10.23 -5.52
C PRO A 487 5.96 -9.81 -4.10
N GLN A 488 5.56 -8.60 -3.67
CA GLN A 488 5.79 -8.13 -2.31
C GLN A 488 4.91 -8.88 -1.31
N MET A 489 3.61 -9.06 -1.59
CA MET A 489 2.70 -9.80 -0.71
C MET A 489 3.17 -11.23 -0.48
N ILE A 490 3.63 -11.94 -1.51
CA ILE A 490 4.20 -13.29 -1.38
C ILE A 490 5.45 -13.25 -0.49
N ARG A 491 6.37 -12.29 -0.70
CA ARG A 491 7.57 -12.14 0.16
C ARG A 491 7.19 -11.86 1.62
N ASN A 492 6.17 -11.05 1.87
CA ASN A 492 5.67 -10.76 3.21
C ASN A 492 5.04 -12.02 3.84
N ALA A 493 4.22 -12.77 3.10
CA ALA A 493 3.65 -14.05 3.55
C ALA A 493 4.73 -15.07 3.98
N TRP A 494 5.87 -15.12 3.27
CA TRP A 494 7.01 -15.95 3.67
C TRP A 494 7.71 -15.48 4.96
N ARG A 495 7.60 -14.19 5.31
CA ARG A 495 8.22 -13.61 6.51
C ARG A 495 7.27 -13.48 7.69
N ALA A 496 5.96 -13.53 7.46
CA ALA A 496 4.90 -13.28 8.44
C ALA A 496 5.15 -13.92 9.82
N GLY A 497 5.47 -15.22 9.86
CA GLY A 497 5.72 -15.90 11.14
C GLY A 497 6.95 -15.38 11.89
N ARG A 498 8.01 -14.96 11.18
CA ARG A 498 9.19 -14.32 11.79
C ARG A 498 8.91 -12.90 12.23
N ASP A 499 8.10 -12.17 11.47
CA ASP A 499 7.77 -10.76 11.77
C ASP A 499 6.88 -10.69 13.01
N VAL A 500 5.83 -11.52 13.09
CA VAL A 500 4.98 -11.67 14.28
C VAL A 500 5.81 -12.10 15.50
N ALA A 501 6.66 -13.14 15.38
CA ALA A 501 7.47 -13.63 16.50
C ALA A 501 8.53 -12.63 16.99
N ARG A 502 8.82 -11.58 16.22
CA ARG A 502 9.81 -10.54 16.55
C ARG A 502 9.16 -9.17 16.80
N HIS A 503 7.83 -9.11 16.88
CA HIS A 503 7.07 -7.85 16.99
C HIS A 503 7.47 -6.81 15.94
N ARG A 504 7.67 -7.26 14.70
CA ARG A 504 8.03 -6.39 13.56
C ARG A 504 6.83 -6.20 12.63
N PRO A 505 6.62 -4.99 12.10
CA PRO A 505 5.53 -4.75 11.17
C PRO A 505 5.81 -5.46 9.83
N SER A 506 4.74 -5.95 9.21
CA SER A 506 4.77 -6.50 7.84
C SER A 506 4.28 -5.44 6.88
N LEU A 507 5.21 -4.63 6.36
CA LEU A 507 4.89 -3.43 5.59
C LEU A 507 4.64 -3.71 4.10
N LEU A 508 3.59 -3.08 3.57
CA LEU A 508 3.28 -2.97 2.16
C LEU A 508 3.69 -1.59 1.65
N ARG A 509 4.45 -1.55 0.56
CA ARG A 509 4.92 -0.30 -0.07
C ARG A 509 4.23 -0.16 -1.40
N LEU A 510 3.34 0.82 -1.51
CA LEU A 510 2.45 0.96 -2.65
C LEU A 510 3.05 1.78 -3.80
N SER A 511 4.14 2.51 -3.54
CA SER A 511 4.73 3.47 -4.48
C SER A 511 5.03 2.85 -5.85
N ASP A 512 5.55 1.62 -5.90
CA ASP A 512 5.85 0.94 -7.18
C ASP A 512 4.58 0.65 -8.01
N ALA A 513 3.49 0.25 -7.36
CA ALA A 513 2.22 -0.02 -8.04
C ALA A 513 1.57 1.27 -8.53
N TYR A 514 1.58 2.34 -7.72
CA TYR A 514 1.10 3.65 -8.14
C TYR A 514 1.97 4.25 -9.25
N ARG A 515 3.30 4.09 -9.21
CA ARG A 515 4.20 4.51 -10.30
C ARG A 515 3.90 3.76 -11.60
N ALA A 516 3.59 2.47 -11.52
CA ALA A 516 3.17 1.69 -12.69
C ALA A 516 1.83 2.19 -13.24
N GLY A 517 0.82 2.37 -12.38
CA GLY A 517 -0.47 2.92 -12.77
C GLY A 517 -0.38 4.33 -13.35
N LEU A 518 0.54 5.17 -12.84
CA LEU A 518 0.70 6.55 -13.29
C LEU A 518 1.24 6.62 -14.72
N ARG A 519 2.18 5.72 -15.07
CA ARG A 519 2.73 5.64 -16.43
C ARG A 519 1.68 5.27 -17.47
N ASP A 520 0.73 4.43 -17.07
CA ASP A 520 -0.31 3.89 -17.94
C ASP A 520 -1.67 4.60 -17.72
N ALA A 521 -1.67 5.73 -17.00
CA ALA A 521 -2.90 6.46 -16.67
C ALA A 521 -3.52 7.03 -17.96
N PRO A 522 -4.83 6.84 -18.19
CA PRO A 522 -5.49 7.37 -19.37
C PRO A 522 -5.68 8.88 -19.25
N ASP A 523 -5.53 9.63 -20.35
CA ASP A 523 -5.64 11.10 -20.38
C ASP A 523 -6.85 11.67 -19.61
N PRO A 524 -8.08 11.09 -19.70
CA PRO A 524 -9.24 11.61 -18.98
C PRO A 524 -9.14 11.49 -17.45
N ALA A 525 -8.31 10.59 -16.92
CA ALA A 525 -8.10 10.44 -15.48
C ALA A 525 -7.19 11.54 -14.90
N HIS A 526 -6.46 12.28 -15.74
CA HIS A 526 -5.61 13.37 -15.26
C HIS A 526 -6.46 14.53 -14.75
N LEU A 527 -6.20 14.91 -13.50
CA LEU A 527 -6.91 16.00 -12.85
C LEU A 527 -6.60 17.34 -13.53
N ARG A 528 -7.61 18.21 -13.56
CA ARG A 528 -7.60 19.45 -14.33
C ARG A 528 -7.21 20.64 -13.46
N SER A 529 -5.99 20.64 -12.93
CA SER A 529 -5.47 21.70 -12.05
C SER A 529 -5.42 23.08 -12.71
N GLU A 530 -5.35 23.14 -14.05
CA GLU A 530 -5.42 24.38 -14.84
C GLU A 530 -6.78 25.09 -14.77
N LYS A 531 -7.81 24.43 -14.23
CA LYS A 531 -9.15 25.02 -14.02
C LYS A 531 -9.29 25.71 -12.66
N ILE A 532 -8.27 25.66 -11.81
CA ILE A 532 -8.34 26.25 -10.47
C ILE A 532 -7.76 27.66 -10.55
N ASP A 533 -8.54 28.68 -10.21
CA ASP A 533 -8.05 30.07 -10.30
C ASP A 533 -7.19 30.48 -9.09
N ALA A 534 -7.37 29.80 -7.97
CA ALA A 534 -6.63 30.01 -6.73
C ALA A 534 -5.16 29.55 -6.86
N PRO A 535 -4.19 30.22 -6.22
CA PRO A 535 -2.82 29.72 -6.11
C PRO A 535 -2.78 28.40 -5.34
N ILE A 536 -1.87 27.51 -5.75
CA ILE A 536 -1.70 26.18 -5.14
C ILE A 536 -0.35 26.06 -4.44
N LEU A 537 -0.37 25.61 -3.18
CA LEU A 537 0.81 25.12 -2.47
C LEU A 537 0.79 23.59 -2.43
N CYS A 538 1.75 22.93 -3.08
CA CYS A 538 1.99 21.50 -2.93
C CYS A 538 3.09 21.24 -1.90
N ILE A 539 2.87 20.28 -0.99
CA ILE A 539 3.85 19.83 0.00
C ILE A 539 4.08 18.34 -0.19
N THR A 540 5.31 17.91 -0.46
CA THR A 540 5.61 16.50 -0.76
C THR A 540 6.93 16.04 -0.15
N GLY A 541 7.04 14.73 0.06
CA GLY A 541 8.29 14.06 0.43
C GLY A 541 8.93 13.31 -0.74
N THR A 542 10.26 13.30 -0.82
CA THR A 542 10.99 12.55 -1.86
C THR A 542 11.04 11.05 -1.61
N ASP A 543 10.80 10.60 -0.37
CA ASP A 543 10.76 9.20 0.03
C ASP A 543 9.32 8.72 0.30
N ASP A 544 8.35 9.21 -0.47
CA ASP A 544 6.96 8.75 -0.40
C ASP A 544 6.85 7.28 -0.85
N GLN A 545 6.59 6.40 0.13
CA GLN A 545 6.45 4.95 -0.08
C GLN A 545 4.99 4.53 -0.36
N LEU A 546 4.04 5.47 -0.33
CA LEU A 546 2.65 5.22 -0.70
C LEU A 546 2.46 5.45 -2.21
N TRP A 547 2.80 6.63 -2.72
CA TRP A 547 2.66 6.97 -4.14
C TRP A 547 3.65 8.06 -4.59
N PRO A 548 3.89 8.30 -5.88
CA PRO A 548 4.90 9.27 -6.32
C PRO A 548 4.42 10.73 -6.21
N SER A 549 4.13 11.21 -5.00
CA SER A 549 3.51 12.53 -4.76
C SER A 549 4.34 13.70 -5.29
N THR A 550 5.68 13.64 -5.18
CA THR A 550 6.55 14.70 -5.71
C THR A 550 6.43 14.84 -7.23
N ASP A 551 6.40 13.73 -7.97
CA ASP A 551 6.24 13.74 -9.43
C ASP A 551 4.83 14.23 -9.82
N MET A 552 3.81 13.81 -9.07
CA MET A 552 2.42 14.21 -9.29
C MET A 552 2.17 15.68 -8.99
N ALA A 553 2.72 16.22 -7.90
CA ALA A 553 2.68 17.65 -7.60
C ALA A 553 3.34 18.47 -8.72
N GLY A 554 4.51 18.06 -9.20
CA GLY A 554 5.18 18.70 -10.33
C GLY A 554 4.30 18.74 -11.59
N ALA A 555 3.61 17.64 -11.91
CA ALA A 555 2.70 17.57 -13.04
C ALA A 555 1.48 18.51 -12.89
N LEU A 556 0.90 18.61 -11.69
CA LEU A 556 -0.23 19.51 -11.40
C LEU A 556 0.16 20.98 -11.61
N LEU A 557 1.31 21.40 -11.09
CA LEU A 557 1.77 22.79 -11.19
C LEU A 557 2.26 23.14 -12.59
N ALA A 558 2.97 22.22 -13.27
CA ALA A 558 3.42 22.42 -14.64
C ALA A 558 2.25 22.63 -15.62
N ARG A 559 1.12 21.95 -15.40
CA ARG A 559 -0.10 22.11 -16.20
C ARG A 559 -0.73 23.49 -16.08
N ARG A 560 -0.54 24.15 -14.93
CA ARG A 560 -1.05 25.50 -14.63
C ARG A 560 -0.13 26.58 -15.16
N GLY A 561 1.18 26.45 -14.90
CA GLY A 561 2.17 27.48 -15.24
C GLY A 561 1.95 28.81 -14.51
N ASP A 562 1.29 28.80 -13.34
CA ASP A 562 0.99 29.99 -12.55
C ASP A 562 2.16 30.32 -11.60
N GLY A 563 2.70 31.53 -11.71
CA GLY A 563 3.83 31.99 -10.89
C GLY A 563 3.51 32.19 -9.40
N ARG A 564 2.22 32.12 -9.01
CA ARG A 564 1.78 32.16 -7.61
C ARG A 564 1.84 30.79 -6.93
N ASP A 565 1.95 29.72 -7.70
CA ASP A 565 2.03 28.36 -7.16
C ASP A 565 3.38 28.10 -6.48
N ARG A 566 3.37 27.25 -5.46
CA ARG A 566 4.57 26.87 -4.69
C ARG A 566 4.64 25.35 -4.54
N HIS A 567 5.86 24.80 -4.60
CA HIS A 567 6.11 23.39 -4.29
C HIS A 567 7.19 23.27 -3.21
N LEU A 568 6.78 22.87 -2.01
CA LEU A 568 7.68 22.45 -0.94
C LEU A 568 7.94 20.96 -1.07
N SER A 569 9.01 20.58 -1.77
CA SER A 569 9.52 19.21 -1.82
C SER A 569 10.64 19.03 -0.81
N VAL A 570 10.50 18.08 0.12
CA VAL A 570 11.45 17.89 1.21
C VAL A 570 12.16 16.54 1.10
N ASP A 571 13.48 16.59 1.09
CA ASP A 571 14.31 15.40 0.96
C ASP A 571 14.23 14.48 2.19
N GLY A 572 14.02 13.20 1.92
CA GLY A 572 13.93 12.14 2.92
C GLY A 572 12.67 12.19 3.76
N ALA A 573 11.63 12.93 3.34
CA ALA A 573 10.31 12.91 3.97
C ALA A 573 9.38 11.93 3.25
N GLY A 574 8.38 11.42 3.98
CA GLY A 574 7.42 10.44 3.46
C GLY A 574 6.11 11.05 2.97
N HIS A 575 5.11 10.18 2.86
CA HIS A 575 3.76 10.51 2.41
C HIS A 575 3.00 11.43 3.38
N LEU A 576 3.09 11.16 4.69
CA LEU A 576 2.25 11.85 5.69
C LEU A 576 3.00 13.02 6.32
N ILE A 577 2.83 14.23 5.82
CA ILE A 577 3.44 15.44 6.39
C ILE A 577 2.39 16.19 7.21
N ARG A 578 2.65 16.39 8.50
CA ARG A 578 1.70 16.97 9.47
C ARG A 578 2.13 18.38 9.88
N LEU A 579 1.16 19.23 10.22
CA LEU A 579 1.40 20.58 10.75
C LEU A 579 1.76 20.54 12.23
N GLY A 580 2.94 19.99 12.55
CA GLY A 580 3.45 19.94 13.91
C GLY A 580 4.65 19.01 14.05
N MET A 581 5.41 19.17 15.13
CA MET A 581 6.60 18.36 15.39
C MET A 581 6.29 17.11 16.20
N PHE A 582 6.49 15.96 15.58
CA PHE A 582 6.21 14.62 16.11
C PHE A 582 7.37 13.64 15.80
N PRO A 583 7.45 12.52 16.53
CA PRO A 583 8.37 11.42 16.24
C PRO A 583 8.33 10.95 14.78
N GLY A 584 9.51 10.68 14.23
CA GLY A 584 9.73 10.37 12.82
C GLY A 584 10.05 8.90 12.50
N ASP A 585 9.99 8.00 13.47
CA ASP A 585 10.41 6.59 13.30
C ASP A 585 9.37 5.72 12.54
N ALA A 586 8.22 5.44 13.15
CA ALA A 586 7.20 4.57 12.57
C ALA A 586 6.31 5.28 11.55
N GLN A 587 6.85 5.59 10.38
CA GLN A 587 6.10 6.21 9.28
C GLN A 587 5.28 5.18 8.48
N TRP A 588 4.33 4.54 9.14
CA TRP A 588 3.39 3.58 8.57
C TRP A 588 2.13 3.52 9.43
N SER A 589 1.01 3.07 8.85
CA SER A 589 -0.18 2.70 9.61
C SER A 589 -0.95 1.57 8.96
N GLY A 590 -1.52 0.66 9.76
CA GLY A 590 -2.24 -0.52 9.27
C GLY A 590 -1.40 -1.40 8.35
N GLY A 591 -0.08 -1.40 8.51
CA GLY A 591 0.85 -2.12 7.63
C GLY A 591 1.16 -1.44 6.30
N ILE A 592 0.65 -0.23 6.04
CA ILE A 592 0.97 0.55 4.84
C ILE A 592 2.11 1.51 5.15
N ALA A 593 3.20 1.44 4.37
CA ALA A 593 4.36 2.31 4.54
C ALA A 593 4.13 3.69 3.92
N PHE A 594 4.35 4.75 4.70
CA PHE A 594 4.35 6.14 4.23
C PHE A 594 5.75 6.58 3.77
N GLY A 595 6.80 5.99 4.35
CA GLY A 595 8.19 6.34 4.05
C GLY A 595 8.68 7.56 4.82
N GLY A 596 9.90 7.98 4.55
CA GLY A 596 10.56 9.06 5.26
C GLY A 596 11.56 8.58 6.31
N THR A 597 12.68 9.27 6.38
CA THR A 597 13.63 9.20 7.48
C THR A 597 13.18 10.12 8.62
N PRO A 598 13.51 9.84 9.88
CA PRO A 598 13.12 10.69 11.01
C PRO A 598 13.54 12.15 10.85
N ALA A 599 14.77 12.39 10.39
CA ALA A 599 15.28 13.74 10.16
C ALA A 599 14.58 14.43 8.98
N GLY A 600 14.37 13.72 7.86
CA GLY A 600 13.65 14.28 6.71
C GLY A 600 12.19 14.58 7.03
N GLN A 601 11.53 13.68 7.76
CA GLN A 601 10.17 13.85 8.25
C GLN A 601 10.06 15.02 9.24
N GLY A 602 10.97 15.14 10.19
CA GLY A 602 11.05 16.28 11.11
C GLY A 602 11.20 17.61 10.38
N ARG A 603 12.12 17.70 9.41
CA ARG A 603 12.27 18.89 8.56
C ARG A 603 11.00 19.23 7.78
N ALA A 604 10.36 18.22 7.19
CA ALA A 604 9.14 18.44 6.40
C ALA A 604 7.99 18.94 7.25
N GLN A 605 7.77 18.35 8.43
CA GLN A 605 6.76 18.79 9.37
C GLN A 605 6.96 20.26 9.81
N ARG A 606 8.21 20.65 10.13
CA ARG A 606 8.53 22.04 10.48
C ARG A 606 8.29 22.99 9.30
N ALA A 607 8.84 22.67 8.13
CA ALA A 607 8.71 23.50 6.94
C ALA A 607 7.26 23.62 6.46
N ALA A 608 6.44 22.58 6.67
CA ALA A 608 5.01 22.61 6.34
C ALA A 608 4.23 23.60 7.22
N VAL A 609 4.52 23.67 8.53
CA VAL A 609 3.91 24.69 9.41
C VAL A 609 4.21 26.09 8.89
N ASP A 610 5.49 26.38 8.62
CA ASP A 610 5.92 27.70 8.17
C ASP A 610 5.32 28.04 6.79
N ALA A 611 5.37 27.10 5.84
CA ALA A 611 4.88 27.32 4.49
C ALA A 611 3.35 27.48 4.43
N VAL A 612 2.58 26.70 5.21
CA VAL A 612 1.12 26.80 5.22
C VAL A 612 0.67 28.10 5.87
N THR A 613 1.25 28.47 7.02
CA THR A 613 0.88 29.71 7.72
C THR A 613 1.25 30.95 6.90
N GLU A 614 2.43 30.96 6.26
CA GLU A 614 2.83 32.04 5.35
C GLU A 614 1.92 32.13 4.11
N PHE A 615 1.53 30.99 3.54
CA PHE A 615 0.73 30.96 2.31
C PHE A 615 -0.74 31.35 2.53
N LEU A 616 -1.26 31.15 3.74
CA LEU A 616 -2.64 31.48 4.10
C LEU A 616 -2.82 32.91 4.65
N ALA A 617 -1.75 33.53 5.16
CA ALA A 617 -1.74 34.94 5.58
C ALA A 617 -2.10 35.90 4.41
#